data_AF-A0A1A8QUG2-F1
#
_entry.id   AF-A0A1A8QUG2-F1
#
_cell.length_a   1.000
_cell.length_b   1.000
_cell.length_c   1.000
_cell.angle_alpha   90.00
_cell.angle_beta   90.00
_cell.angle_gamma   90.00
#
_symmetry.space_group_name_H-M   'P 1'
#
loop_
_entity.id
_entity.type
_entity.pdbx_description
1 polymer ?
#
loop_
_entity_poly.entity_id
_entity_poly.type
_entity_poly.pdbx_seq_one_letter_code
_entity_poly.pdbx_strand_id
1 'polypeptide(L)'
;MCPSETMMMMMVKLIFVHSVYQVEVESGVESVLLPCKTTVQLSNVVWRDNDHKKVHVFENSCDHPEKQHEYYRNRTEMKKILLRTGDLSLTLNCPRDSRTFTCKVFKDRK
;
A
#
# COMPACT_ATOMS: atom_id res chain seq x y z
N MET A 1 29.19 17.63 -11.85
CA MET A 1 27.99 17.72 -10.97
C MET A 1 26.85 17.09 -11.73
N CYS A 2 26.52 15.83 -11.40
CA CYS A 2 25.51 15.04 -12.10
C CYS A 2 24.11 15.41 -11.59
N PRO A 3 23.06 15.31 -12.42
CA PRO A 3 21.76 15.94 -12.18
C PRO A 3 21.09 15.32 -10.95
N SER A 4 20.42 16.16 -10.17
CA SER A 4 19.75 15.79 -8.93
C SER A 4 18.84 14.57 -9.13
N GLU A 5 19.19 13.45 -8.49
CA GLU A 5 18.27 12.35 -8.25
C GLU A 5 17.05 12.93 -7.53
N THR A 6 15.89 12.91 -8.19
CA THR A 6 14.67 13.48 -7.61
C THR A 6 14.13 12.50 -6.60
N MET A 7 14.14 12.88 -5.32
CA MET A 7 13.53 12.08 -4.25
C MET A 7 12.01 12.18 -4.34
N MET A 8 11.34 11.03 -4.38
CA MET A 8 9.89 10.91 -4.22
C MET A 8 9.57 10.69 -2.75
N MET A 9 8.54 11.38 -2.27
CA MET A 9 8.04 11.22 -0.91
C MET A 9 6.65 10.60 -0.95
N MET A 10 6.52 9.44 -0.30
CA MET A 10 5.25 8.73 -0.20
C MET A 10 4.74 8.78 1.23
N MET A 11 3.50 9.24 1.38
CA MET A 11 2.83 9.29 2.68
C MET A 11 1.92 8.07 2.80
N VAL A 12 2.02 7.31 3.87
CA VAL A 12 1.11 6.17 4.13
C VAL A 12 0.27 6.44 5.37
N LYS A 13 -1.05 6.53 5.20
CA LYS A 13 -2.01 6.75 6.29
C LYS A 13 -2.70 5.45 6.66
N LEU A 14 -2.57 5.02 7.91
CA LEU A 14 -3.28 3.88 8.48
C LEU A 14 -4.49 4.38 9.22
N ILE A 15 -5.68 4.21 8.63
CA ILE A 15 -6.92 4.73 9.23
C ILE A 15 -7.25 4.01 10.54
N PHE A 16 -6.98 2.71 10.62
CA PHE A 16 -7.45 1.91 11.76
C PHE A 16 -6.75 2.26 13.10
N VAL A 17 -5.46 2.61 13.06
CA VAL A 17 -4.66 2.98 14.25
C VAL A 17 -4.27 4.47 14.29
N HIS A 18 -4.76 5.27 13.32
CA HIS A 18 -4.42 6.69 13.16
C HIS A 18 -2.90 6.97 13.06
N SER A 19 -2.17 6.12 12.34
CA SER A 19 -0.72 6.30 12.11
C SER A 19 -0.43 6.86 10.72
N VAL A 20 0.68 7.59 10.61
CA VAL A 20 1.18 8.14 9.34
C VAL A 20 2.66 7.79 9.20
N TYR A 21 3.07 7.28 8.03
CA TYR A 21 4.45 6.98 7.68
C TYR A 21 4.90 7.83 6.50
N GLN A 22 6.18 8.19 6.51
CA GLN A 22 6.89 8.80 5.39
C GLN A 22 7.86 7.79 4.82
N VAL A 23 7.82 7.61 3.50
CA VAL A 23 8.77 6.76 2.75
C VAL A 23 9.42 7.63 1.70
N GLU A 24 10.72 7.87 1.87
CA GLU A 24 11.55 8.56 0.88
C GLU A 24 12.21 7.54 -0.02
N VAL A 25 12.14 7.77 -1.33
CA VAL A 25 12.65 6.85 -2.33
C VAL A 25 13.14 7.60 -3.55
N GLU A 26 14.25 7.17 -4.14
CA GLU A 26 14.77 7.77 -5.36
C GLU A 26 13.80 7.55 -6.54
N SER A 27 13.70 8.55 -7.41
CA SER A 27 12.98 8.41 -8.68
C SER A 27 13.65 7.33 -9.55
N GLY A 28 12.84 6.43 -10.11
CA GLY A 28 13.31 5.38 -11.01
C GLY A 28 13.61 4.03 -10.38
N VAL A 29 13.41 3.86 -9.06
CA VAL A 29 13.48 2.54 -8.43
C VAL A 29 12.44 1.58 -9.01
N GLU A 30 12.75 0.29 -9.01
CA GLU A 30 11.86 -0.75 -9.53
C GLU A 30 10.63 -0.97 -8.65
N SER A 31 10.79 -0.91 -7.32
CA SER A 31 9.69 -1.08 -6.38
C SER A 31 9.96 -0.36 -5.05
N VAL A 32 8.88 -0.13 -4.31
CA VAL A 32 8.91 0.44 -2.96
C VAL A 32 7.97 -0.33 -2.05
N LEU A 33 8.36 -0.50 -0.78
CA LEU A 33 7.52 -1.10 0.25
C LEU A 33 6.80 0.00 1.03
N LEU A 34 5.47 0.01 0.96
CA LEU A 34 4.61 0.92 1.71
C LEU A 34 4.20 0.26 3.03
N PRO A 35 4.63 0.77 4.20
CA PRO A 35 4.39 0.12 5.47
C PRO A 35 2.92 0.20 5.88
N CYS A 36 2.33 -0.93 6.27
CA CYS A 36 1.06 -0.96 7.00
C CYS A 36 1.06 -2.10 8.00
N LYS A 37 1.25 -1.80 9.29
CA LYS A 37 1.29 -2.80 10.36
C LYS A 37 0.15 -2.58 11.34
N THR A 38 -0.51 -3.67 11.73
CA THR A 38 -1.55 -3.71 12.74
C THR A 38 -1.28 -4.87 13.71
N THR A 39 -1.89 -4.83 14.88
CA THR A 39 -1.87 -5.94 15.85
C THR A 39 -3.16 -6.75 15.86
N VAL A 40 -4.14 -6.37 15.04
CA VAL A 40 -5.47 -6.98 15.02
C VAL A 40 -5.52 -8.09 13.98
N GLN A 41 -6.23 -9.18 14.27
CA GLN A 41 -6.56 -10.22 13.29
C GLN A 41 -7.60 -9.68 12.29
N LEU A 42 -7.26 -9.68 11.01
CA LEU A 42 -7.99 -8.98 9.96
C LEU A 42 -8.54 -9.90 8.90
N SER A 43 -9.44 -9.31 8.12
CA SER A 43 -10.29 -10.03 7.17
C SER A 43 -10.18 -9.40 5.80
N ASN A 44 -10.21 -8.06 5.76
CA ASN A 44 -10.19 -7.30 4.53
C ASN A 44 -9.27 -6.08 4.65
N VAL A 45 -8.51 -5.80 3.59
CA VAL A 45 -7.60 -4.65 3.47
C VAL A 45 -7.84 -3.99 2.13
N VAL A 46 -7.99 -2.67 2.15
CA VAL A 46 -8.14 -1.85 0.95
C VAL A 46 -7.12 -0.73 0.99
N TRP A 47 -6.27 -0.70 -0.01
CA TRP A 47 -5.35 0.40 -0.27
C TRP A 47 -5.96 1.38 -1.26
N ARG A 48 -5.84 2.69 -0.97
CA ARG A 48 -6.26 3.77 -1.86
C ARG A 48 -5.18 4.81 -2.01
N ASP A 49 -5.12 5.47 -3.16
CA ASP A 49 -4.33 6.68 -3.30
C ASP A 49 -5.12 7.93 -2.92
N ASN A 50 -4.50 9.10 -3.08
CA ASN A 50 -5.08 10.41 -2.83
C ASN A 50 -6.25 10.76 -3.77
N ASP A 51 -6.36 10.09 -4.92
CA ASP A 51 -7.46 10.25 -5.88
C ASP A 51 -8.61 9.24 -5.61
N HIS A 52 -8.57 8.56 -4.45
CA HIS A 52 -9.48 7.48 -4.06
C HIS A 52 -9.48 6.26 -4.98
N LYS A 53 -8.50 6.12 -5.87
CA LYS A 53 -8.35 4.95 -6.72
C LYS A 53 -7.98 3.75 -5.86
N LYS A 54 -8.60 2.60 -6.13
CA LYS A 54 -8.27 1.34 -5.44
C LYS A 54 -6.90 0.85 -5.94
N VAL A 55 -5.91 0.93 -5.08
CA VAL A 55 -4.52 0.55 -5.37
C VAL A 55 -4.37 -0.96 -5.24
N HIS A 56 -4.86 -1.52 -4.14
CA HIS A 56 -4.84 -2.96 -3.89
C HIS A 56 -6.07 -3.34 -3.05
N VAL A 57 -6.64 -4.50 -3.33
CA VAL A 57 -7.83 -5.01 -2.64
C VAL A 57 -7.58 -6.45 -2.25
N PHE A 58 -7.56 -6.70 -0.94
CA PHE A 58 -7.45 -8.02 -0.35
C PHE A 58 -8.70 -8.26 0.49
N GLU A 59 -9.55 -9.20 0.08
CA GLU A 59 -10.81 -9.52 0.77
C GLU A 59 -11.01 -11.03 0.81
N ASN A 60 -11.65 -11.55 1.87
CA ASN A 60 -11.94 -12.97 2.03
C ASN A 60 -10.70 -13.87 1.83
N SER A 61 -9.55 -13.45 2.35
CA SER A 61 -8.26 -14.14 2.20
C SER A 61 -7.70 -14.23 0.76
N CYS A 62 -8.21 -13.43 -0.18
CA CYS A 62 -7.76 -13.43 -1.58
C CYS A 62 -7.54 -12.03 -2.14
N ASP A 63 -6.65 -11.94 -3.14
CA ASP A 63 -6.44 -10.73 -3.92
C ASP A 63 -7.58 -10.56 -4.94
N HIS A 64 -8.06 -9.34 -5.10
CA HIS A 64 -9.11 -8.98 -6.06
C HIS A 64 -8.59 -7.99 -7.12
N PRO A 65 -7.72 -8.42 -8.05
CA PRO A 65 -7.15 -7.54 -9.09
C PRO A 65 -8.20 -6.92 -10.01
N GLU A 66 -9.37 -7.53 -10.16
CA GLU A 66 -10.52 -7.00 -10.90
C GLU A 66 -11.16 -5.77 -10.23
N LYS A 67 -10.98 -5.59 -8.92
CA LYS A 67 -11.46 -4.42 -8.16
C LYS A 67 -10.43 -3.29 -8.12
N GLN A 68 -9.20 -3.51 -8.59
CA GLN A 68 -8.15 -2.49 -8.63
C GLN A 68 -8.36 -1.53 -9.78
N HIS A 69 -7.93 -0.28 -9.60
CA HIS A 69 -7.88 0.69 -10.69
C HIS A 69 -6.82 0.23 -11.71
N GLU A 70 -7.11 0.38 -13.00
CA GLU A 70 -6.25 -0.10 -14.10
C GLU A 70 -4.79 0.32 -13.97
N TYR A 71 -4.55 1.56 -13.54
CA TYR A 71 -3.21 2.12 -13.29
C TYR A 71 -2.36 1.30 -12.31
N TYR A 72 -2.96 0.63 -11.32
CA TYR A 72 -2.25 -0.14 -10.28
C TYR A 72 -2.28 -1.65 -10.52
N ARG A 73 -3.07 -2.11 -11.50
CA ARG A 73 -3.18 -3.53 -11.81
C ARG A 73 -1.82 -4.08 -12.22
N ASN A 74 -1.46 -5.26 -11.70
CA ASN A 74 -0.16 -5.92 -11.90
C ASN A 74 1.07 -5.13 -11.38
N ARG A 75 0.85 -4.04 -10.63
CA ARG A 75 1.92 -3.24 -10.01
C ARG A 75 1.93 -3.34 -8.50
N THR A 76 1.08 -4.18 -7.92
CA THR A 76 0.93 -4.26 -6.47
C THR A 76 0.93 -5.70 -5.98
N GLU A 77 1.59 -5.93 -4.84
CA GLU A 77 1.66 -7.24 -4.21
C GLU A 77 1.67 -7.10 -2.68
N MET A 78 0.96 -7.98 -1.99
CA MET A 78 1.00 -8.13 -0.54
C MET A 78 1.50 -9.53 -0.16
N LYS A 79 2.39 -9.62 0.84
CA LYS A 79 2.91 -10.90 1.30
C LYS A 79 1.86 -11.65 2.13
N LYS A 80 1.32 -12.73 1.58
CA LYS A 80 0.21 -13.51 2.18
C LYS A 80 0.52 -14.11 3.56
N ILE A 81 1.77 -14.51 3.80
CA ILE A 81 2.21 -15.10 5.08
C ILE A 81 2.16 -14.07 6.23
N LEU A 82 2.35 -12.79 5.91
CA LEU A 82 2.42 -11.69 6.87
C LEU A 82 1.05 -11.18 7.36
N LEU A 83 -0.03 -11.60 6.70
CA LEU A 83 -1.40 -11.24 7.07
C LEU A 83 -1.82 -11.81 8.43
N ARG A 84 -1.28 -12.98 8.80
CA ARG A 84 -1.49 -13.58 10.14
C ARG A 84 -0.74 -12.85 11.24
N THR A 85 0.37 -12.17 10.91
CA THR A 85 1.19 -11.41 11.85
C THR A 85 0.81 -9.93 11.90
N GLY A 86 -0.16 -9.51 11.08
CA GLY A 86 -0.63 -8.13 11.01
C GLY A 86 0.26 -7.19 10.20
N ASP A 87 1.21 -7.71 9.42
CA ASP A 87 1.98 -6.91 8.47
C ASP A 87 1.31 -6.97 7.09
N LEU A 88 0.70 -5.84 6.73
CA LEU A 88 -0.12 -5.61 5.54
C LEU A 88 0.61 -4.68 4.57
N SER A 89 1.93 -4.59 4.68
CA SER A 89 2.72 -3.72 3.83
C SER A 89 2.53 -4.09 2.36
N LEU A 90 2.48 -3.07 1.51
CA LEU A 90 2.21 -3.20 0.09
C LEU A 90 3.48 -2.93 -0.70
N THR A 91 3.89 -3.88 -1.53
CA THR A 91 4.91 -3.62 -2.55
C THR A 91 4.24 -2.93 -3.73
N LEU A 92 4.75 -1.74 -4.10
CA LEU A 92 4.32 -1.00 -5.29
C LEU A 92 5.45 -0.96 -6.31
N ASN A 93 5.18 -1.44 -7.52
CA ASN A 93 6.13 -1.50 -8.62
C ASN A 93 6.05 -0.25 -9.51
N CYS A 94 7.22 0.16 -9.98
CA CYS A 94 7.47 1.36 -10.78
C CYS A 94 6.81 2.60 -10.19
N PRO A 95 7.14 3.02 -8.95
CA PRO A 95 6.64 4.28 -8.40
C PRO A 95 7.04 5.44 -9.33
N ARG A 96 6.08 6.31 -9.65
CA ARG A 96 6.29 7.41 -10.63
C ARG A 96 6.31 8.79 -10.00
N ASP A 97 5.49 8.99 -8.98
CA ASP A 97 5.29 10.29 -8.36
C ASP A 97 5.15 10.16 -6.84
N SER A 98 5.44 11.26 -6.14
CA SER A 98 5.07 11.45 -4.73
C SER A 98 3.55 11.37 -4.56
N ARG A 99 3.07 10.40 -3.78
CA ARG A 99 1.64 10.17 -3.54
C ARG A 99 1.34 9.84 -2.09
N THR A 100 0.11 10.11 -1.68
CA THR A 100 -0.42 9.62 -0.42
C THR A 100 -1.21 8.34 -0.65
N PHE A 101 -0.84 7.29 0.08
CA PHE A 101 -1.53 6.02 0.13
C PHE A 101 -2.24 5.87 1.47
N THR A 102 -3.41 5.24 1.44
CA THR A 102 -4.25 5.01 2.60
C THR A 102 -4.45 3.52 2.74
N CYS A 103 -3.97 2.94 3.85
CA CYS A 103 -4.23 1.57 4.24
C CYS A 103 -5.49 1.57 5.12
N LYS A 104 -6.59 1.03 4.58
CA LYS A 104 -7.83 0.84 5.33
C LYS A 104 -8.03 -0.63 5.62
N VAL A 105 -8.25 -0.91 6.90
CA VAL A 105 -8.33 -2.25 7.46
C VAL A 105 -9.72 -2.47 8.03
N PHE A 106 -10.28 -3.65 7.80
CA PHE A 106 -11.56 -4.06 8.35
C PHE A 106 -11.40 -5.34 9.16
N LYS A 107 -12.06 -5.38 10.32
CA LYS A 107 -12.20 -6.58 11.14
C LYS A 107 -13.41 -7.38 10.67
N ASP A 108 -13.35 -8.69 10.81
CA ASP A 108 -14.55 -9.53 10.75
C ASP A 108 -15.48 -9.09 11.88
N ARG A 109 -16.75 -8.89 11.54
CA ARG A 109 -17.79 -8.84 12.56
C ARG A 109 -17.96 -10.27 13.05
N LYS A 110 -17.57 -10.50 14.31
CA LYS A 110 -17.88 -11.73 15.02
C LYS A 110 -19.38 -11.79 15.33
#